data_AF-A0AAD8ZDI1-F1
#
_entry.id   AF-A0AAD8ZDI1-F1
#
_cell.length_a   1.000
_cell.length_b   1.000
_cell.length_c   1.000
_cell.angle_alpha   90.00
_cell.angle_beta   90.00
_cell.angle_gamma   90.00
#
_symmetry.space_group_name_H-M   'P 1'
#
loop_
_entity.id
_entity.type
_entity.pdbx_description
1 polymer ?
#
loop_
_entity_poly.entity_id
_entity_poly.type
_entity_poly.pdbx_seq_one_letter_code
_entity_poly.pdbx_strand_id
1 'polypeptide(L)'
;MSKVVNSWPCCSGCVRLACFMPVGLNFVTQLFWVCEIWGIDIMELPLYTAIINPAWKPSTMKWHLITMATCLLASCPVKGDEWRWEYEEGLSYYSEEALRKVYPEKTRPVSFKHPTFWCSDMSPSSSIPTSVELVKAADIKVIAALGDSLTTAIGANATTVLGIPIEFRHVSWSIGGHGTFQDVITLARLFIYIDLDCAILGVADLLRLFNPSVVGPAPCKTVHGTPAPVNETGFNLAITGHNTFVNYVLFFLPSNLPEQTRHLIDTLKINEDVNFDEDWKLLTILIGMNDICDYCKDKTLFSVENFIHYMSMSLEMLMNEVPRMIVNVVQILAMEGLREVQKPTLGCLLQRSFCSCLVKPASGSADLKELIEVNLQFQSALEQLLNTDHFFKSDFAVVLQPFLKHTDPPRLSNGKIDLSFFTPDCFHFTMKGHEELAKGLWNNMNLGLILNATPSVSASTDYTQDHPYIYTKPKAVKAGSQPGMPVSTGLHTTMFTLAFVLLWWATNMTYF
;
A
#
# COMPACT_ATOMS: atom_id res chain seq x y z
N MET A 1 6.10 -42.65 59.37
CA MET A 1 6.77 -41.33 59.42
C MET A 1 6.42 -40.60 58.13
N SER A 2 5.26 -39.93 58.10
CA SER A 2 5.05 -38.47 58.29
C SER A 2 5.05 -37.76 56.93
N LYS A 3 4.01 -37.07 56.45
CA LYS A 3 2.67 -36.72 56.93
C LYS A 3 1.78 -36.52 55.69
N VAL A 4 0.56 -37.03 55.77
CA VAL A 4 -0.62 -36.69 54.95
C VAL A 4 -1.04 -35.23 55.22
N VAL A 5 -1.51 -34.46 54.22
CA VAL A 5 -2.77 -33.67 54.24
C VAL A 5 -3.18 -33.25 52.82
N ASN A 6 -4.24 -33.92 52.34
CA ASN A 6 -5.42 -33.51 51.56
C ASN A 6 -5.33 -32.73 50.22
N SER A 7 -5.73 -33.48 49.20
CA SER A 7 -6.39 -33.11 47.95
C SER A 7 -7.58 -32.15 48.09
N TRP A 8 -7.58 -31.07 47.30
CA TRP A 8 -8.76 -30.35 46.80
C TRP A 8 -8.71 -30.33 45.26
N PRO A 9 -9.86 -30.31 44.56
CA PRO A 9 -9.95 -30.73 43.17
C PRO A 9 -9.33 -29.69 42.23
N CYS A 10 -8.39 -30.13 41.38
CA CYS A 10 -7.90 -29.35 40.25
C CYS A 10 -9.08 -28.98 39.34
N CYS A 11 -9.47 -27.71 39.33
CA CYS A 11 -10.28 -27.15 38.26
C CYS A 11 -9.47 -27.21 36.95
N SER A 12 -10.02 -27.92 35.98
CA SER A 12 -9.48 -28.23 34.65
C SER A 12 -9.45 -27.02 33.70
N GLY A 13 -8.99 -25.85 34.17
CA GLY A 13 -9.04 -24.60 33.39
C GLY A 13 -7.71 -23.84 33.26
N CYS A 14 -6.72 -24.09 34.11
CA CYS A 14 -5.50 -23.26 34.16
C CYS A 14 -4.33 -23.75 33.28
N VAL A 15 -4.49 -24.81 32.49
CA VAL A 15 -3.36 -25.40 31.71
C VAL A 15 -3.32 -24.95 30.24
N ARG A 16 -4.18 -24.04 29.79
CA ARG A 16 -4.21 -23.65 28.35
C ARG A 16 -3.88 -22.20 28.02
N LEU A 17 -3.37 -21.40 28.96
CA LEU A 17 -2.83 -20.06 28.64
C LEU A 17 -1.36 -20.09 28.19
N ALA A 18 -0.65 -21.20 28.34
CA ALA A 18 0.78 -21.29 28.08
C ALA A 18 1.16 -21.83 26.68
N CYS A 19 0.20 -22.18 25.83
CA CYS A 19 0.50 -22.92 24.58
C CYS A 19 0.48 -22.09 23.29
N PHE A 20 0.13 -20.80 23.30
CA PHE A 20 0.14 -19.95 22.10
C PHE A 20 0.56 -18.51 22.41
N MET A 21 1.64 -18.35 23.18
CA MET A 21 2.34 -17.08 23.30
C MET A 21 3.73 -17.23 22.66
N PRO A 22 4.21 -16.26 21.88
CA PRO A 22 5.61 -16.22 21.47
C PRO A 22 6.47 -16.19 22.73
N VAL A 23 7.32 -17.20 22.91
CA VAL A 23 8.27 -17.24 24.01
C VAL A 23 9.23 -16.05 23.84
N GLY A 24 9.16 -15.06 24.73
CA GLY A 24 10.13 -13.94 24.76
C GLY A 24 9.60 -12.53 25.07
N LEU A 25 8.28 -12.29 25.10
CA LEU A 25 7.73 -10.96 25.39
C LEU A 25 7.61 -10.69 26.90
N ASN A 26 7.97 -9.48 27.33
CA ASN A 26 7.85 -9.08 28.73
C ASN A 26 6.39 -8.71 29.08
N PHE A 27 6.05 -8.73 30.38
CA PHE A 27 4.69 -8.50 30.87
C PHE A 27 4.09 -7.14 30.45
N VAL A 28 4.94 -6.13 30.23
CA VAL A 28 4.51 -4.80 29.79
C VAL A 28 4.07 -4.83 28.32
N THR A 29 4.78 -5.57 27.47
CA THR A 29 4.39 -5.77 26.05
C THR A 29 3.07 -6.53 25.92
N GLN A 30 2.81 -7.47 26.83
CA GLN A 30 1.55 -8.21 26.87
C GLN A 30 0.36 -7.33 27.29
N LEU A 31 0.57 -6.40 28.23
CA LEU A 31 -0.47 -5.44 28.64
C LEU A 31 -0.81 -4.43 27.55
N PHE A 32 0.19 -3.99 26.78
CA PHE A 32 0.01 -3.04 25.68
C PHE A 32 -0.83 -3.62 24.55
N TRP A 33 -0.56 -4.86 24.15
CA TRP A 33 -1.36 -5.57 23.14
C TRP A 33 -2.84 -5.66 23.51
N VAL A 34 -3.11 -5.86 24.82
CA VAL A 34 -4.47 -5.90 25.35
C VAL A 34 -5.09 -4.49 25.45
N CYS A 35 -4.34 -3.41 25.63
CA CYS A 35 -4.94 -2.06 25.64
C CYS A 35 -5.26 -1.56 24.22
N GLU A 36 -4.42 -1.90 23.25
CA GLU A 36 -4.52 -1.47 21.85
C GLU A 36 -5.66 -2.18 21.10
N ILE A 37 -5.87 -3.47 21.38
CA ILE A 37 -7.03 -4.21 20.86
C ILE A 37 -8.36 -3.69 21.42
N TRP A 38 -8.33 -3.10 22.61
CA TRP A 38 -9.52 -2.70 23.36
C TRP A 38 -9.79 -1.20 23.38
N GLY A 39 -8.97 -0.40 22.69
CA GLY A 39 -9.16 1.06 22.58
C GLY A 39 -9.12 1.79 23.92
N ILE A 40 -8.36 1.28 24.90
CA ILE A 40 -8.23 1.88 26.24
C ILE A 40 -7.06 2.88 26.22
N ASP A 41 -7.33 4.13 26.61
CA ASP A 41 -6.30 5.16 26.73
C ASP A 41 -5.41 4.87 27.96
N ILE A 42 -4.13 4.57 27.70
CA ILE A 42 -3.16 4.16 28.73
C ILE A 42 -2.91 5.27 29.77
N MET A 43 -3.17 6.54 29.43
CA MET A 43 -2.98 7.65 30.35
C MET A 43 -3.99 7.68 31.51
N GLU A 44 -5.09 6.94 31.44
CA GLU A 44 -6.08 6.85 32.53
C GLU A 44 -5.85 5.67 33.48
N LEU A 45 -4.85 4.82 33.23
CA LEU A 45 -4.53 3.69 34.11
C LEU A 45 -3.79 4.16 35.37
N PRO A 46 -4.28 3.84 36.60
CA PRO A 46 -3.61 4.21 37.86
C PRO A 46 -2.17 3.68 37.99
N LEU A 47 -1.81 2.70 37.15
CA LEU A 47 -0.50 2.07 37.04
C LEU A 47 0.60 3.07 36.61
N TYR A 48 0.26 4.06 35.78
CA TYR A 48 1.23 5.00 35.23
C TYR A 48 1.76 5.97 36.30
N THR A 49 0.88 6.48 37.17
CA THR A 49 1.26 7.35 38.31
C THR A 49 2.16 6.69 39.36
N ALA A 50 2.20 5.36 39.43
CA ALA A 50 3.00 4.64 40.44
C ALA A 50 4.45 4.38 40.01
N ILE A 51 4.74 4.39 38.70
CA ILE A 51 6.07 4.05 38.14
C ILE A 51 7.02 5.28 38.12
N ILE A 52 6.48 6.50 38.15
CA ILE A 52 7.24 7.74 37.91
C ILE A 52 7.72 8.42 39.21
N ASN A 53 7.34 7.92 40.40
CA ASN A 53 7.70 8.56 41.66
C ASN A 53 8.77 7.74 42.43
N PRO A 54 10.04 8.17 42.50
CA PRO A 54 11.14 7.37 43.06
C PRO A 54 11.03 7.12 44.58
N ALA A 55 10.08 7.76 45.26
CA ALA A 55 9.93 7.70 46.71
C ALA A 55 8.94 6.63 47.22
N TRP A 56 8.32 5.84 46.35
CA TRP A 56 7.29 4.87 46.75
C TRP A 56 7.81 3.42 46.74
N LYS A 57 8.11 2.86 47.92
CA LYS A 57 8.30 1.42 48.11
C LYS A 57 7.00 0.81 48.66
N PRO A 58 6.19 0.07 47.88
CA PRO A 58 4.99 -0.55 48.41
C PRO A 58 5.34 -1.88 49.09
N SER A 59 4.89 -2.04 50.34
CA SER A 59 4.91 -3.30 51.09
C SER A 59 4.14 -4.41 50.35
N THR A 60 4.61 -5.65 50.48
CA THR A 60 4.08 -6.90 49.88
C THR A 60 2.55 -7.05 49.91
N MET A 61 1.86 -6.44 50.88
CA MET A 61 0.39 -6.45 50.97
C MET A 61 -0.32 -5.69 49.82
N LYS A 62 0.33 -4.67 49.23
CA LYS A 62 -0.21 -3.92 48.06
C LYS A 62 -0.10 -4.72 46.76
N TRP A 63 0.95 -5.51 46.60
CA TRP A 63 1.06 -6.43 45.47
C TRP A 63 -0.04 -7.48 45.52
N HIS A 64 -0.33 -8.06 46.68
CA HIS A 64 -1.45 -9.00 46.80
C HIS A 64 -2.81 -8.38 46.51
N LEU A 65 -3.05 -7.12 46.89
CA LEU A 65 -4.29 -6.40 46.55
C LEU A 65 -4.39 -6.06 45.05
N ILE A 66 -3.27 -5.70 44.41
CA ILE A 66 -3.23 -5.45 42.96
C ILE A 66 -3.41 -6.76 42.20
N THR A 67 -2.75 -7.85 42.62
CA THR A 67 -2.92 -9.18 42.04
C THR A 67 -4.34 -9.70 42.27
N MET A 68 -4.94 -9.47 43.44
CA MET A 68 -6.35 -9.77 43.70
C MET A 68 -7.27 -8.92 42.84
N ALA A 69 -7.00 -7.63 42.64
CA ALA A 69 -7.81 -6.75 41.80
C ALA A 69 -7.69 -7.13 40.32
N THR A 70 -6.50 -7.50 39.82
CA THR A 70 -6.32 -8.03 38.46
C THR A 70 -6.93 -9.41 38.30
N CYS A 71 -6.86 -10.27 39.32
CA CYS A 71 -7.53 -11.56 39.30
C CYS A 71 -9.05 -11.39 39.37
N LEU A 72 -9.58 -10.46 40.16
CA LEU A 72 -11.00 -10.13 40.27
C LEU A 72 -11.51 -9.42 39.00
N LEU A 73 -10.71 -8.58 38.34
CA LEU A 73 -11.05 -8.01 37.03
C LEU A 73 -10.99 -9.06 35.91
N ALA A 74 -10.09 -10.05 36.02
CA ALA A 74 -10.03 -11.21 35.11
C ALA A 74 -11.05 -12.31 35.44
N SER A 75 -11.69 -12.28 36.61
CA SER A 75 -12.71 -13.26 37.04
C SER A 75 -14.09 -12.66 37.30
N CYS A 76 -14.24 -11.34 37.17
CA CYS A 76 -15.53 -10.71 36.99
C CYS A 76 -16.04 -11.13 35.62
N PRO A 77 -17.18 -11.84 35.55
CA PRO A 77 -17.83 -12.08 34.27
C PRO A 77 -18.30 -10.70 33.79
N VAL A 78 -17.55 -10.10 32.87
CA VAL A 78 -18.07 -9.01 32.08
C VAL A 78 -19.29 -9.59 31.38
N LYS A 79 -20.48 -9.13 31.74
CA LYS A 79 -21.67 -9.38 30.92
C LYS A 79 -21.35 -8.81 29.55
N GLY A 80 -21.04 -9.70 28.62
CA GLY A 80 -20.57 -9.37 27.28
C GLY A 80 -19.30 -10.14 26.89
N ASP A 81 -19.36 -11.47 26.94
CA ASP A 81 -18.47 -12.35 26.17
C ASP A 81 -18.76 -12.27 24.64
N GLU A 82 -19.42 -11.20 24.18
CA GLU A 82 -19.75 -11.02 22.77
C GLU A 82 -18.48 -10.93 21.92
N TRP A 83 -17.43 -10.25 22.35
CA TRP A 83 -16.19 -10.16 21.55
C TRP A 83 -15.49 -11.51 21.38
N ARG A 84 -15.51 -12.38 22.40
CA ARG A 84 -14.84 -13.69 22.37
C ARG A 84 -15.67 -14.68 21.59
N TRP A 85 -16.99 -14.60 21.72
CA TRP A 85 -17.91 -15.34 20.89
C TRP A 85 -17.89 -14.84 19.44
N GLU A 86 -17.81 -13.54 19.15
CA GLU A 86 -17.60 -12.96 17.81
C GLU A 86 -16.21 -13.30 17.25
N TYR A 87 -15.19 -13.42 18.10
CA TYR A 87 -13.85 -13.87 17.75
C TYR A 87 -13.81 -15.38 17.42
N GLU A 88 -14.42 -16.22 18.27
CA GLU A 88 -14.52 -17.67 18.08
C GLU A 88 -15.51 -18.03 16.95
N GLU A 89 -16.61 -17.28 16.79
CA GLU A 89 -17.56 -17.36 15.69
C GLU A 89 -16.91 -16.86 14.38
N GLY A 90 -16.21 -15.72 14.42
CA GLY A 90 -15.46 -15.18 13.27
C GLY A 90 -14.33 -16.09 12.79
N LEU A 91 -13.74 -16.88 13.70
CA LEU A 91 -12.84 -17.99 13.39
C LEU A 91 -13.58 -19.21 12.83
N SER A 92 -14.77 -19.52 13.36
CA SER A 92 -15.56 -20.71 12.95
C SER A 92 -16.15 -20.59 11.55
N TYR A 93 -16.33 -19.38 11.02
CA TYR A 93 -16.95 -19.16 9.70
C TYR A 93 -16.02 -19.40 8.50
N TYR A 94 -14.71 -19.55 8.71
CA TYR A 94 -13.76 -19.45 7.62
C TYR A 94 -12.63 -20.47 7.72
N SER A 95 -12.97 -21.76 7.59
CA SER A 95 -12.02 -22.68 6.97
C SER A 95 -11.72 -22.20 5.54
N GLU A 96 -10.52 -22.45 5.00
CA GLU A 96 -10.17 -22.12 3.61
C GLU A 96 -11.23 -22.61 2.60
N GLU A 97 -11.86 -23.75 2.89
CA GLU A 97 -12.94 -24.31 2.09
C GLU A 97 -14.25 -23.48 2.19
N ALA A 98 -14.61 -23.02 3.38
CA ALA A 98 -15.75 -22.12 3.58
C ALA A 98 -15.49 -20.75 2.95
N LEU A 99 -14.26 -20.22 3.04
CA LEU A 99 -13.84 -18.98 2.38
C LEU A 99 -13.93 -19.07 0.87
N ARG A 100 -13.42 -20.15 0.27
CA ARG A 100 -13.58 -20.41 -1.18
C ARG A 100 -15.03 -20.52 -1.61
N LYS A 101 -15.92 -20.99 -0.72
CA LYS A 101 -17.34 -21.12 -1.00
C LYS A 101 -18.11 -19.80 -0.85
N VAL A 102 -17.75 -18.99 0.15
CA VAL A 102 -18.45 -17.74 0.50
C VAL A 102 -17.88 -16.53 -0.27
N TYR A 103 -16.58 -16.51 -0.50
CA TYR A 103 -15.85 -15.47 -1.25
C TYR A 103 -14.89 -16.09 -2.28
N PRO A 104 -15.39 -16.89 -3.25
CA PRO A 104 -14.55 -17.48 -4.30
C PRO A 104 -13.71 -16.43 -5.04
N GLU A 105 -14.18 -15.19 -5.11
CA GLU A 105 -13.49 -14.07 -5.76
C GLU A 105 -12.26 -13.55 -4.99
N LYS A 106 -12.18 -13.80 -3.67
CA LYS A 106 -11.03 -13.41 -2.85
C LYS A 106 -9.92 -14.46 -2.87
N THR A 107 -10.26 -15.68 -3.24
CA THR A 107 -9.33 -16.81 -3.31
C THR A 107 -9.04 -17.15 -4.76
N ARG A 108 -7.83 -16.84 -5.23
CA ARG A 108 -7.41 -17.27 -6.57
C ARG A 108 -7.31 -18.81 -6.61
N PRO A 109 -7.92 -19.50 -7.59
CA PRO A 109 -7.71 -20.92 -7.76
C PRO A 109 -6.21 -21.20 -7.94
N VAL A 110 -5.70 -22.26 -7.30
CA VAL A 110 -4.27 -22.65 -7.39
C VAL A 110 -3.83 -22.87 -8.85
N SER A 111 -4.76 -23.22 -9.74
CA SER A 111 -4.51 -23.44 -11.16
C SER A 111 -4.68 -22.19 -12.04
N PHE A 112 -5.08 -21.03 -11.51
CA PHE A 112 -5.28 -19.84 -12.34
C PHE A 112 -3.93 -19.32 -12.84
N LYS A 113 -3.86 -19.06 -14.15
CA LYS A 113 -2.73 -18.43 -14.83
C LYS A 113 -3.22 -17.24 -15.64
N HIS A 114 -2.50 -16.12 -15.59
CA HIS A 114 -2.74 -15.01 -16.51
C HIS A 114 -2.40 -15.43 -17.94
N PRO A 115 -3.07 -14.85 -18.95
CA PRO A 115 -2.68 -15.04 -20.35
C PRO A 115 -1.25 -14.58 -20.58
N THR A 116 -0.63 -15.13 -21.63
CA THR A 116 0.71 -14.74 -22.04
C THR A 116 0.76 -13.26 -22.45
N PHE A 117 1.87 -12.62 -22.09
CA PHE A 117 2.17 -11.23 -22.40
C PHE A 117 3.25 -11.18 -23.50
N TRP A 118 3.05 -10.37 -24.53
CA TRP A 118 3.91 -10.30 -25.73
C TRP A 118 4.43 -8.87 -25.95
N CYS A 119 5.72 -8.67 -26.22
CA CYS A 119 6.26 -7.38 -26.68
C CYS A 119 7.27 -7.59 -27.82
N SER A 120 7.28 -6.68 -28.79
CA SER A 120 7.87 -6.90 -30.12
C SER A 120 9.41 -6.78 -30.20
N ASP A 121 10.07 -6.04 -29.30
CA ASP A 121 11.54 -6.04 -29.12
C ASP A 121 11.90 -5.45 -27.75
N MET A 122 12.42 -6.29 -26.87
CA MET A 122 12.77 -5.94 -25.50
C MET A 122 14.18 -6.40 -25.12
N SER A 123 15.06 -6.48 -26.13
CA SER A 123 16.47 -6.77 -25.92
C SER A 123 17.16 -5.68 -25.08
N PRO A 124 18.14 -6.06 -24.22
CA PRO A 124 18.95 -5.06 -23.53
C PRO A 124 19.69 -4.18 -24.54
N SER A 125 20.08 -2.99 -24.09
CA SER A 125 20.92 -2.10 -24.88
C SER A 125 22.27 -2.76 -25.18
N SER A 126 22.87 -2.42 -26.33
CA SER A 126 24.15 -3.00 -26.77
C SER A 126 25.33 -2.66 -25.84
N SER A 127 25.17 -1.62 -25.02
CA SER A 127 26.07 -1.20 -23.97
C SER A 127 25.26 -0.61 -22.81
N ILE A 128 25.83 -0.58 -21.61
CA ILE A 128 25.16 -0.01 -20.43
C ILE A 128 24.89 1.48 -20.71
N PRO A 129 23.62 1.94 -20.73
CA PRO A 129 23.30 3.32 -21.03
C PRO A 129 23.95 4.27 -20.02
N THR A 130 24.46 5.40 -20.50
CA THR A 130 25.01 6.48 -19.65
C THR A 130 23.98 7.57 -19.35
N SER A 131 22.89 7.61 -20.11
CA SER A 131 21.79 8.56 -19.95
C SER A 131 20.50 7.84 -19.56
N VAL A 132 19.76 8.44 -18.62
CA VAL A 132 18.45 8.02 -18.13
C VAL A 132 17.38 8.02 -19.22
N GLU A 133 17.59 8.79 -20.29
CA GLU A 133 16.71 8.86 -21.46
C GLU A 133 16.89 7.69 -22.42
N LEU A 134 17.95 6.89 -22.25
CA LEU A 134 18.32 5.78 -23.12
C LEU A 134 18.18 4.41 -22.44
N VAL A 135 17.59 4.39 -21.24
CA VAL A 135 17.42 3.16 -20.45
C VAL A 135 16.21 2.39 -20.97
N LYS A 136 16.43 1.18 -21.48
CA LYS A 136 15.36 0.23 -21.77
C LYS A 136 14.97 -0.53 -20.51
N ALA A 137 13.79 -1.14 -20.51
CA ALA A 137 13.36 -1.99 -19.39
C ALA A 137 14.36 -3.12 -19.08
N ALA A 138 14.93 -3.74 -20.13
CA ALA A 138 15.93 -4.82 -19.99
C ALA A 138 17.29 -4.36 -19.43
N ASP A 139 17.57 -3.06 -19.39
CA ASP A 139 18.81 -2.51 -18.83
C ASP A 139 18.77 -2.42 -17.30
N ILE A 140 17.57 -2.48 -16.70
CA ILE A 140 17.39 -2.45 -15.24
C ILE A 140 17.98 -3.74 -14.63
N LYS A 141 18.86 -3.56 -13.65
CA LYS A 141 19.52 -4.64 -12.90
C LYS A 141 19.00 -4.75 -11.48
N VAL A 142 18.60 -3.63 -10.89
CA VAL A 142 18.10 -3.58 -9.53
C VAL A 142 16.69 -3.00 -9.52
N ILE A 143 15.79 -3.66 -8.80
CA ILE A 143 14.49 -3.11 -8.44
C ILE A 143 14.40 -2.94 -6.93
N ALA A 144 13.86 -1.82 -6.47
CA ALA A 144 13.69 -1.51 -5.04
C ALA A 144 12.33 -0.86 -4.78
N ALA A 145 11.86 -0.90 -3.54
CA ALA A 145 10.65 -0.20 -3.14
C ALA A 145 10.75 0.38 -1.72
N LEU A 146 10.27 1.62 -1.57
CA LEU A 146 10.06 2.30 -0.29
C LEU A 146 8.59 2.69 -0.14
N GLY A 147 8.12 2.83 1.09
CA GLY A 147 6.75 3.24 1.36
C GLY A 147 6.15 2.63 2.61
N ASP A 148 4.86 2.32 2.52
CA ASP A 148 4.02 1.89 3.63
C ASP A 148 3.41 0.48 3.44
N SER A 149 2.28 0.24 4.09
CA SER A 149 1.54 -1.02 4.11
C SER A 149 1.04 -1.49 2.73
N LEU A 150 0.78 -0.57 1.79
CA LEU A 150 0.47 -0.97 0.42
C LEU A 150 1.72 -1.48 -0.31
N THR A 151 2.90 -0.95 0.00
CA THR A 151 4.14 -1.43 -0.60
C THR A 151 4.60 -2.75 0.02
N THR A 152 4.33 -3.00 1.30
CA THR A 152 4.57 -4.33 1.94
C THR A 152 3.57 -5.40 1.51
N ALA A 153 2.48 -5.01 0.84
CA ALA A 153 1.36 -5.87 0.47
C ALA A 153 0.74 -6.58 1.69
N ILE A 154 0.49 -5.80 2.75
CA ILE A 154 -0.11 -6.31 3.97
C ILE A 154 -1.48 -6.95 3.69
N GLY A 155 -1.67 -8.18 4.18
CA GLY A 155 -2.92 -8.91 4.01
C GLY A 155 -3.30 -9.25 2.57
N ALA A 156 -2.41 -9.09 1.58
CA ALA A 156 -2.79 -9.22 0.16
C ALA A 156 -3.37 -10.59 -0.22
N ASN A 157 -2.98 -11.65 0.49
CA ASN A 157 -3.56 -12.99 0.35
C ASN A 157 -4.22 -13.46 1.67
N ALA A 158 -4.63 -12.53 2.52
CA ALA A 158 -5.35 -12.83 3.75
C ALA A 158 -6.81 -13.13 3.44
N THR A 159 -7.28 -14.26 3.96
CA THR A 159 -8.67 -14.67 3.85
C THR A 159 -9.51 -14.27 5.07
N THR A 160 -8.87 -14.01 6.21
CA THR A 160 -9.49 -13.54 7.45
C THR A 160 -8.72 -12.36 8.06
N VAL A 161 -9.34 -11.68 9.03
CA VAL A 161 -8.75 -10.54 9.75
C VAL A 161 -7.43 -10.93 10.45
N LEU A 162 -7.30 -12.17 10.91
CA LEU A 162 -6.06 -12.65 11.55
C LEU A 162 -4.87 -12.76 10.59
N GLY A 163 -5.13 -12.85 9.29
CA GLY A 163 -4.09 -12.85 8.27
C GLY A 163 -3.59 -11.45 7.90
N ILE A 164 -4.25 -10.38 8.35
CA ILE A 164 -3.87 -9.00 8.01
C ILE A 164 -2.42 -8.70 8.41
N PRO A 165 -1.93 -9.02 9.63
CA PRO A 165 -0.55 -8.68 10.02
C PRO A 165 0.55 -9.35 9.18
N ILE A 166 0.21 -10.25 8.26
CA ILE A 166 1.16 -10.88 7.34
C ILE A 166 1.40 -9.94 6.15
N GLU A 167 2.66 -9.60 5.93
CA GLU A 167 3.10 -8.79 4.81
C GLU A 167 3.48 -9.70 3.65
N PHE A 168 2.67 -9.76 2.61
CA PHE A 168 2.92 -10.64 1.45
C PHE A 168 3.86 -9.96 0.44
N ARG A 169 5.05 -9.55 0.88
CA ARG A 169 6.00 -8.76 0.07
C ARG A 169 6.28 -9.37 -1.32
N HIS A 170 6.36 -10.70 -1.41
CA HIS A 170 6.50 -11.46 -2.65
C HIS A 170 5.38 -11.29 -3.70
N VAL A 171 4.20 -10.80 -3.34
CA VAL A 171 3.13 -10.45 -4.29
C VAL A 171 2.89 -8.94 -4.36
N SER A 172 3.78 -8.13 -3.77
CA SER A 172 3.70 -6.68 -3.86
C SER A 172 3.80 -6.21 -5.30
N TRP A 173 2.91 -5.29 -5.67
CA TRP A 173 2.77 -4.74 -7.00
C TRP A 173 4.07 -4.17 -7.59
N SER A 174 4.91 -3.54 -6.77
CA SER A 174 6.11 -2.84 -7.25
C SER A 174 7.35 -3.73 -7.32
N ILE A 175 7.44 -4.82 -6.55
CA ILE A 175 8.69 -5.59 -6.41
C ILE A 175 8.51 -7.07 -6.04
N GLY A 176 7.28 -7.59 -6.03
CA GLY A 176 7.03 -8.97 -5.62
C GLY A 176 7.69 -10.00 -6.54
N GLY A 177 8.44 -10.93 -5.96
CA GLY A 177 9.16 -11.99 -6.65
C GLY A 177 8.47 -13.35 -6.61
N HIS A 178 7.14 -13.45 -6.52
CA HIS A 178 6.44 -14.74 -6.54
C HIS A 178 6.30 -15.32 -7.96
N GLY A 179 6.55 -16.62 -8.13
CA GLY A 179 6.17 -17.40 -9.32
C GLY A 179 6.70 -16.88 -10.66
N THR A 180 5.83 -16.79 -11.66
CA THR A 180 6.06 -16.16 -12.96
C THR A 180 5.06 -15.02 -13.15
N PHE A 181 5.15 -14.24 -14.22
CA PHE A 181 4.11 -13.26 -14.58
C PHE A 181 2.71 -13.88 -14.67
N GLN A 182 2.62 -15.14 -15.11
CA GLN A 182 1.33 -15.86 -15.17
C GLN A 182 0.78 -16.19 -13.78
N ASP A 183 1.63 -16.31 -12.77
CA ASP A 183 1.23 -16.56 -11.39
C ASP A 183 0.74 -15.29 -10.70
N VAL A 184 1.55 -14.23 -10.77
CA VAL A 184 1.24 -12.93 -10.17
C VAL A 184 1.86 -11.83 -11.03
N ILE A 185 1.07 -10.83 -11.37
CA ILE A 185 1.56 -9.66 -12.09
C ILE A 185 2.12 -8.66 -11.09
N THR A 186 3.45 -8.53 -11.09
CA THR A 186 4.19 -7.49 -10.36
C THR A 186 5.10 -6.78 -11.35
N LEU A 187 5.55 -5.57 -11.02
CA LEU A 187 6.53 -4.87 -11.83
C LEU A 187 7.80 -5.71 -12.01
N ALA A 188 8.35 -6.28 -10.92
CA ALA A 188 9.49 -7.19 -11.00
C ALA A 188 9.26 -8.35 -11.99
N ARG A 189 8.05 -8.94 -12.01
CA ARG A 189 7.74 -10.03 -12.95
C ARG A 189 7.59 -9.57 -14.39
N LEU A 190 7.06 -8.37 -14.64
CA LEU A 190 7.04 -7.74 -15.96
C LEU A 190 8.47 -7.49 -16.48
N PHE A 191 9.39 -7.07 -15.61
CA PHE A 191 10.82 -6.93 -15.89
C PHE A 191 11.59 -8.26 -15.98
N ILE A 192 10.96 -9.39 -15.66
CA ILE A 192 11.58 -10.71 -15.71
C ILE A 192 10.96 -11.55 -16.84
N TYR A 193 9.74 -11.28 -17.32
CA TYR A 193 9.02 -12.16 -18.25
C TYR A 193 9.00 -11.66 -19.70
N ILE A 194 9.78 -12.27 -20.62
CA ILE A 194 9.54 -12.41 -22.09
C ILE A 194 10.41 -13.59 -22.59
N ASP A 195 9.76 -14.68 -23.04
CA ASP A 195 9.91 -15.29 -24.38
C ASP A 195 9.18 -16.66 -24.39
N LEU A 196 8.27 -16.87 -25.35
CA LEU A 196 7.95 -18.23 -25.81
C LEU A 196 7.63 -18.36 -27.32
N ASP A 197 7.66 -17.29 -28.14
CA ASP A 197 7.54 -17.44 -29.61
C ASP A 197 8.62 -16.68 -30.42
N CYS A 198 9.70 -16.16 -29.82
CA CYS A 198 10.81 -15.61 -30.60
C CYS A 198 11.93 -16.61 -30.94
N ALA A 199 11.78 -17.89 -30.60
CA ALA A 199 12.66 -18.96 -31.07
C ALA A 199 11.90 -19.96 -31.95
N ILE A 200 11.77 -19.64 -33.25
CA ILE A 200 11.65 -20.69 -34.26
C ILE A 200 12.98 -21.48 -34.21
N LEU A 201 12.97 -22.60 -33.48
CA LEU A 201 13.64 -23.89 -33.74
C LEU A 201 13.81 -24.62 -32.41
N GLY A 202 13.29 -25.84 -32.37
CA GLY A 202 13.15 -26.63 -31.16
C GLY A 202 14.48 -26.91 -30.45
N VAL A 203 14.42 -26.88 -29.13
CA VAL A 203 14.93 -27.87 -28.17
C VAL A 203 14.46 -27.37 -26.79
N ALA A 204 14.00 -28.30 -25.97
CA ALA A 204 13.41 -28.07 -24.67
C ALA A 204 14.40 -27.48 -23.65
N ASP A 205 14.46 -26.15 -23.57
CA ASP A 205 14.95 -25.41 -22.39
C ASP A 205 14.09 -24.13 -22.24
N LEU A 206 12.95 -24.33 -21.58
CA LEU A 206 12.02 -23.28 -21.17
C LEU A 206 12.70 -22.46 -20.07
N LEU A 207 12.96 -21.17 -20.32
CA LEU A 207 13.14 -20.05 -19.37
C LEU A 207 13.99 -18.98 -20.07
N ARG A 208 13.35 -18.05 -20.79
CA ARG A 208 14.01 -16.79 -21.12
C ARG A 208 13.14 -15.61 -20.68
N LEU A 209 13.88 -14.70 -20.07
CA LEU A 209 13.50 -13.81 -19.01
C LEU A 209 14.19 -12.49 -19.36
N PHE A 210 13.47 -11.38 -19.41
CA PHE A 210 13.98 -10.03 -19.72
C PHE A 210 15.39 -9.77 -19.19
N ASN A 211 15.60 -10.11 -17.92
CA ASN A 211 16.87 -10.19 -17.22
C ASN A 211 16.69 -11.17 -16.03
N PRO A 212 17.10 -12.45 -16.12
CA PRO A 212 16.96 -13.41 -15.00
C PRO A 212 17.75 -12.99 -13.75
N SER A 213 18.63 -11.99 -13.89
CA SER A 213 19.54 -11.50 -12.87
C SER A 213 19.04 -10.20 -12.20
N VAL A 214 17.77 -9.83 -12.34
CA VAL A 214 17.23 -8.67 -11.58
C VAL A 214 17.33 -8.95 -10.09
N VAL A 215 18.08 -8.11 -9.38
CA VAL A 215 18.28 -8.19 -7.92
C VAL A 215 17.25 -7.30 -7.22
N GLY A 216 16.82 -7.74 -6.04
CA GLY A 216 15.90 -7.00 -5.19
C GLY A 216 14.46 -7.51 -5.09
N PRO A 217 13.88 -8.31 -6.01
CA PRO A 217 12.52 -8.83 -5.84
C PRO A 217 12.32 -9.53 -4.50
N ALA A 218 11.21 -9.23 -3.82
CA ALA A 218 10.92 -9.83 -2.52
C ALA A 218 10.55 -11.32 -2.68
N PRO A 219 11.24 -12.26 -2.02
CA PRO A 219 11.04 -13.69 -2.27
C PRO A 219 9.90 -14.30 -1.44
N CYS A 220 9.58 -13.75 -0.28
CA CYS A 220 8.62 -14.38 0.64
C CYS A 220 7.71 -13.38 1.38
N LYS A 221 7.00 -13.89 2.40
CA LYS A 221 6.16 -13.12 3.31
C LYS A 221 6.94 -12.79 4.57
N THR A 222 6.66 -11.64 5.15
CA THR A 222 7.16 -11.21 6.46
C THR A 222 5.98 -10.99 7.41
N VAL A 223 6.26 -10.62 8.66
CA VAL A 223 5.23 -10.34 9.67
C VAL A 223 5.42 -8.93 10.17
N HIS A 224 4.37 -8.13 10.12
CA HIS A 224 4.37 -6.77 10.63
C HIS A 224 4.83 -6.74 12.11
N GLY A 225 5.67 -5.75 12.45
CA GLY A 225 6.24 -5.59 13.78
C GLY A 225 7.37 -6.57 14.13
N THR A 226 7.73 -7.47 13.21
CA THR A 226 8.89 -8.37 13.36
C THR A 226 10.00 -7.91 12.40
N PRO A 227 11.24 -7.69 12.89
CA PRO A 227 12.37 -7.40 12.02
C PRO A 227 12.57 -8.52 10.99
N ALA A 228 12.69 -8.15 9.71
CA ALA A 228 12.91 -9.08 8.62
C ALA A 228 14.22 -8.71 7.88
N PRO A 229 15.14 -9.67 7.71
CA PRO A 229 16.38 -9.43 6.98
C PRO A 229 16.16 -9.25 5.46
N VAL A 230 17.14 -8.66 4.76
CA VAL A 230 17.09 -8.37 3.31
C VAL A 230 16.88 -9.63 2.45
N ASN A 231 17.33 -10.80 2.91
CA ASN A 231 17.07 -12.07 2.23
C ASN A 231 15.59 -12.49 2.27
N GLU A 232 14.78 -11.95 3.16
CA GLU A 232 13.33 -12.16 3.26
C GLU A 232 12.54 -11.02 2.61
N THR A 233 13.00 -9.77 2.78
CA THR A 233 12.32 -8.59 2.23
C THR A 233 12.67 -8.31 0.77
N GLY A 234 13.79 -8.84 0.27
CA GLY A 234 14.47 -8.26 -0.89
C GLY A 234 14.79 -6.78 -0.63
N PHE A 235 14.74 -5.96 -1.67
CA PHE A 235 14.84 -4.49 -1.56
C PHE A 235 13.46 -3.83 -1.42
N ASN A 236 12.44 -4.58 -0.99
CA ASN A 236 11.21 -3.99 -0.47
C ASN A 236 11.45 -3.55 0.98
N LEU A 237 11.92 -2.32 1.17
CA LEU A 237 12.25 -1.75 2.48
C LEU A 237 11.12 -0.87 3.02
N ALA A 238 9.92 -0.96 2.44
CA ALA A 238 8.73 -0.33 2.97
C ALA A 238 8.34 -0.88 4.34
N ILE A 239 7.68 -0.05 5.14
CA ILE A 239 7.30 -0.39 6.50
C ILE A 239 5.83 -0.05 6.72
N THR A 240 5.05 -1.08 7.06
CA THR A 240 3.61 -0.96 7.30
C THR A 240 3.31 0.10 8.37
N GLY A 241 2.36 1.00 8.07
CA GLY A 241 1.91 2.05 8.99
C GLY A 241 2.77 3.32 8.96
N HIS A 242 3.80 3.39 8.12
CA HIS A 242 4.67 4.56 8.07
C HIS A 242 4.03 5.73 7.31
N ASN A 243 4.16 6.91 7.89
CA ASN A 243 3.95 8.21 7.25
C ASN A 243 5.30 8.71 6.70
N THR A 244 5.32 9.84 6.02
CA THR A 244 6.59 10.43 5.57
C THR A 244 7.50 10.88 6.71
N PHE A 245 6.93 11.25 7.86
CA PHE A 245 7.62 11.83 9.00
C PHE A 245 7.99 10.86 10.14
N VAL A 246 7.17 9.85 10.44
CA VAL A 246 6.96 9.47 11.87
C VAL A 246 8.20 8.97 12.60
N ASN A 247 8.46 9.69 13.69
CA ASN A 247 9.23 9.28 14.86
C ASN A 247 8.21 9.03 15.99
N TYR A 248 8.22 7.82 16.55
CA TYR A 248 7.40 7.30 17.68
C TYR A 248 5.99 6.79 17.39
N VAL A 249 5.89 5.55 16.90
CA VAL A 249 4.91 4.59 17.45
C VAL A 249 5.63 3.26 17.67
N LEU A 250 5.84 2.94 18.96
CA LEU A 250 6.50 1.76 19.53
C LEU A 250 8.03 1.80 19.58
N PHE A 251 8.55 1.47 20.77
CA PHE A 251 9.92 1.62 21.28
C PHE A 251 11.05 0.87 20.53
N PHE A 252 10.85 0.42 19.29
CA PHE A 252 11.79 -0.50 18.63
C PHE A 252 12.14 -0.24 17.16
N LEU A 253 11.96 0.99 16.64
CA LEU A 253 12.74 1.62 15.55
C LEU A 253 11.85 2.69 14.89
N PRO A 254 11.92 3.97 15.30
CA PRO A 254 11.33 5.03 14.47
C PRO A 254 12.03 4.98 13.11
N SER A 255 11.28 5.02 12.01
CA SER A 255 11.88 5.33 10.71
C SER A 255 10.93 6.13 9.83
N ASN A 256 11.45 7.18 9.24
CA ASN A 256 10.77 8.04 8.28
C ASN A 256 11.19 7.66 6.85
N LEU A 257 10.62 8.34 5.85
CA LEU A 257 11.03 8.10 4.47
C LEU A 257 12.54 8.33 4.24
N PRO A 258 13.19 9.39 4.79
CA PRO A 258 14.64 9.54 4.70
C PRO A 258 15.44 8.38 5.31
N GLU A 259 14.95 7.75 6.38
CA GLU A 259 15.62 6.61 7.02
C GLU A 259 15.45 5.33 6.20
N GLN A 260 14.26 5.06 5.64
CA GLN A 260 14.09 4.02 4.63
C GLN A 260 15.04 4.24 3.43
N THR A 261 15.19 5.50 3.00
CA THR A 261 16.09 5.90 1.93
C THR A 261 17.56 5.66 2.28
N ARG A 262 17.99 6.05 3.48
CA ARG A 262 19.35 5.79 3.97
C ARG A 262 19.63 4.29 3.99
N HIS A 263 18.69 3.51 4.54
CA HIS A 263 18.80 2.06 4.60
C HIS A 263 18.92 1.42 3.22
N LEU A 264 18.18 1.92 2.21
CA LEU A 264 18.33 1.48 0.82
C LEU A 264 19.71 1.80 0.27
N ILE A 265 20.19 3.03 0.41
CA ILE A 265 21.51 3.45 -0.09
C ILE A 265 22.61 2.57 0.50
N ASP A 266 22.58 2.37 1.82
CA ASP A 266 23.56 1.54 2.51
C ASP A 266 23.47 0.08 2.06
N THR A 267 22.25 -0.45 1.90
CA THR A 267 22.01 -1.81 1.40
C THR A 267 22.56 -2.00 -0.01
N LEU A 268 22.35 -1.03 -0.91
CA LEU A 268 22.85 -1.09 -2.28
C LEU A 268 24.39 -1.04 -2.35
N LYS A 269 25.04 -0.28 -1.45
CA LYS A 269 26.51 -0.17 -1.41
C LYS A 269 27.19 -1.43 -0.90
N ILE A 270 26.55 -2.19 -0.01
CA ILE A 270 27.15 -3.39 0.60
C ILE A 270 26.76 -4.70 -0.11
N ASN A 271 25.76 -4.67 -1.00
CA ASN A 271 25.27 -5.87 -1.66
C ASN A 271 26.23 -6.32 -2.77
N GLU A 272 26.76 -7.54 -2.65
CA GLU A 272 27.75 -8.09 -3.58
C GLU A 272 27.19 -8.41 -4.97
N ASP A 273 25.86 -8.60 -5.09
CA ASP A 273 25.19 -8.87 -6.37
C ASP A 273 24.87 -7.58 -7.14
N VAL A 274 25.16 -6.41 -6.58
CA VAL A 274 24.90 -5.09 -7.19
C VAL A 274 26.22 -4.38 -7.47
N ASN A 275 26.47 -4.06 -8.74
CA ASN A 275 27.47 -3.07 -9.08
C ASN A 275 26.91 -1.66 -8.82
N PHE A 276 27.26 -1.10 -7.65
CA PHE A 276 26.71 0.18 -7.21
C PHE A 276 26.92 1.32 -8.20
N ASP A 277 28.01 1.34 -8.96
CA ASP A 277 28.33 2.43 -9.89
C ASP A 277 27.77 2.23 -11.31
N GLU A 278 27.72 0.99 -11.78
CA GLU A 278 27.40 0.68 -13.19
C GLU A 278 25.97 0.17 -13.41
N ASP A 279 25.35 -0.46 -12.42
CA ASP A 279 24.01 -1.06 -12.61
C ASP A 279 22.91 -0.01 -12.61
N TRP A 280 21.97 -0.10 -13.55
CA TRP A 280 20.75 0.72 -13.49
C TRP A 280 19.78 0.21 -12.42
N LYS A 281 19.33 1.15 -11.59
CA LYS A 281 18.47 0.91 -10.43
C LYS A 281 17.10 1.56 -10.66
N LEU A 282 16.02 0.80 -10.44
CA LEU A 282 14.66 1.29 -10.48
C LEU A 282 14.06 1.25 -9.07
N LEU A 283 13.76 2.41 -8.51
CA LEU A 283 13.08 2.52 -7.21
C LEU A 283 11.64 2.95 -7.41
N THR A 284 10.72 2.33 -6.66
CA THR A 284 9.33 2.80 -6.57
C THR A 284 9.01 3.28 -5.15
N ILE A 285 8.46 4.49 -5.03
CA ILE A 285 8.03 5.10 -3.76
C ILE A 285 6.52 5.35 -3.83
N LEU A 286 5.79 4.84 -2.84
CA LEU A 286 4.39 5.19 -2.57
C LEU A 286 4.21 5.40 -1.07
N ILE A 287 3.93 6.64 -0.68
CA ILE A 287 3.78 7.07 0.72
C ILE A 287 2.98 8.38 0.77
N GLY A 288 2.44 8.74 1.94
CA GLY A 288 1.65 9.97 2.13
C GLY A 288 0.18 9.73 2.48
N MET A 289 -0.35 8.54 2.21
CA MET A 289 -1.74 8.20 2.56
C MET A 289 -1.93 8.12 4.06
N ASN A 290 -0.95 7.59 4.80
CA ASN A 290 -0.99 7.59 6.26
C ASN A 290 -0.93 9.02 6.83
N ASP A 291 -0.15 9.92 6.23
CA ASP A 291 -0.11 11.34 6.60
C ASP A 291 -1.52 11.97 6.50
N ILE A 292 -2.26 11.69 5.42
CA ILE A 292 -3.66 12.12 5.28
C ILE A 292 -4.56 11.42 6.33
N CYS A 293 -4.40 10.12 6.55
CA CYS A 293 -5.17 9.36 7.55
C CYS A 293 -4.97 9.84 9.00
N ASP A 294 -3.85 10.51 9.27
CA ASP A 294 -3.47 11.05 10.57
C ASP A 294 -3.53 12.58 10.65
N TYR A 295 -3.85 13.27 9.54
CA TYR A 295 -3.88 14.73 9.45
C TYR A 295 -4.64 15.42 10.59
N CYS A 296 -5.82 14.89 10.94
CA CYS A 296 -6.65 15.46 12.01
C CYS A 296 -6.09 15.21 13.43
N LYS A 297 -5.11 14.31 13.60
CA LYS A 297 -4.45 14.03 14.89
C LYS A 297 -3.41 15.10 15.22
N ASP A 298 -2.64 15.52 14.22
CA ASP A 298 -1.73 16.65 14.30
C ASP A 298 -1.53 17.28 12.90
N LYS A 299 -2.25 18.37 12.65
CA LYS A 299 -2.23 19.08 11.36
C LYS A 299 -0.89 19.72 11.04
N THR A 300 -0.05 19.98 12.04
CA THR A 300 1.29 20.55 11.84
C THR A 300 2.25 19.44 11.42
N LEU A 301 2.17 18.30 12.12
CA LEU A 301 3.04 17.17 11.90
C LEU A 301 2.80 16.50 10.55
N PHE A 302 1.54 16.20 10.24
CA PHE A 302 1.10 15.54 9.02
C PHE A 302 0.66 16.54 7.94
N SER A 303 1.33 17.68 7.90
CA SER A 303 1.06 18.77 6.95
C SER A 303 1.58 18.46 5.54
N VAL A 304 1.03 19.17 4.55
CA VAL A 304 1.52 19.12 3.17
C VAL A 304 2.98 19.55 3.12
N GLU A 305 3.36 20.57 3.89
CA GLU A 305 4.71 21.11 3.95
C GLU A 305 5.72 20.07 4.46
N ASN A 306 5.41 19.36 5.54
CA ASN A 306 6.28 18.29 6.04
C ASN A 306 6.36 17.12 5.06
N PHE A 307 5.23 16.72 4.47
CA PHE A 307 5.21 15.69 3.44
C PHE A 307 6.19 16.01 2.29
N ILE A 308 6.12 17.23 1.77
CA ILE A 308 7.05 17.69 0.71
C ILE A 308 8.48 17.76 1.24
N HIS A 309 8.71 18.29 2.44
CA HIS A 309 10.04 18.39 3.02
C HIS A 309 10.75 17.02 3.10
N TYR A 310 10.11 16.00 3.68
CA TYR A 310 10.69 14.67 3.83
C TYR A 310 10.81 13.91 2.51
N MET A 311 9.89 14.14 1.57
CA MET A 311 10.01 13.66 0.20
C MET A 311 11.23 14.27 -0.49
N SER A 312 11.39 15.59 -0.46
CA SER A 312 12.54 16.29 -1.05
C SER A 312 13.86 15.81 -0.46
N MET A 313 13.97 15.70 0.87
CA MET A 313 15.17 15.18 1.53
C MET A 313 15.57 13.78 1.03
N SER A 314 14.58 12.89 0.88
CA SER A 314 14.80 11.53 0.41
C SER A 314 15.27 11.49 -1.04
N LEU A 315 14.62 12.27 -1.91
CA LEU A 315 14.97 12.34 -3.33
C LEU A 315 16.34 13.01 -3.55
N GLU A 316 16.68 14.04 -2.78
CA GLU A 316 18.01 14.68 -2.79
C GLU A 316 19.11 13.71 -2.33
N MET A 317 18.87 12.93 -1.26
CA MET A 317 19.81 11.89 -0.82
C MET A 317 20.10 10.88 -1.93
N LEU A 318 19.05 10.38 -2.61
CA LEU A 318 19.21 9.46 -3.73
C LEU A 318 19.96 10.09 -4.89
N MET A 319 19.58 11.31 -5.30
CA MET A 319 20.21 12.02 -6.42
C MET A 319 21.70 12.27 -6.21
N ASN A 320 22.08 12.58 -4.97
CA ASN A 320 23.45 12.91 -4.61
C ASN A 320 24.35 11.69 -4.40
N GLU A 321 23.79 10.55 -3.96
CA GLU A 321 24.59 9.40 -3.55
C GLU A 321 24.48 8.17 -4.45
N VAL A 322 23.40 8.04 -5.25
CA VAL A 322 23.15 6.84 -6.04
C VAL A 322 23.25 7.16 -7.54
N PRO A 323 24.28 6.64 -8.24
CA PRO A 323 24.38 6.79 -9.68
C PRO A 323 23.41 5.84 -10.40
N ARG A 324 23.04 6.21 -11.64
CA ARG A 324 22.24 5.37 -12.56
C ARG A 324 20.92 4.90 -11.96
N MET A 325 20.06 5.85 -11.60
CA MET A 325 18.82 5.55 -10.89
C MET A 325 17.60 6.24 -11.51
N ILE A 326 16.54 5.47 -11.71
CA ILE A 326 15.20 5.97 -12.02
C ILE A 326 14.34 5.78 -10.78
N VAL A 327 13.74 6.86 -10.28
CA VAL A 327 12.83 6.83 -9.13
C VAL A 327 11.42 7.11 -9.60
N ASN A 328 10.55 6.11 -9.53
CA ASN A 328 9.12 6.25 -9.68
C ASN A 328 8.51 6.73 -8.37
N VAL A 329 7.94 7.92 -8.35
CA VAL A 329 7.12 8.40 -7.22
C VAL A 329 5.66 8.30 -7.62
N VAL A 330 4.91 7.42 -6.97
CA VAL A 330 3.50 7.18 -7.29
C VAL A 330 2.61 8.19 -6.59
N GLN A 331 1.69 8.80 -7.35
CA GLN A 331 0.78 9.80 -6.83
C GLN A 331 -0.19 9.19 -5.81
N ILE A 332 -0.51 9.97 -4.78
CA ILE A 332 -1.49 9.63 -3.76
C ILE A 332 -2.88 9.58 -4.39
N LEU A 333 -3.69 8.58 -4.05
CA LEU A 333 -5.08 8.48 -4.53
C LEU A 333 -6.01 9.48 -3.85
N ALA A 334 -7.13 9.81 -4.50
CA ALA A 334 -8.22 10.56 -3.86
C ALA A 334 -8.96 9.64 -2.87
N MET A 335 -8.76 9.87 -1.57
CA MET A 335 -9.15 8.91 -0.54
C MET A 335 -10.66 8.95 -0.22
N GLU A 336 -11.41 9.96 -0.65
CA GLU A 336 -12.86 10.07 -0.37
C GLU A 336 -13.62 8.80 -0.77
N GLY A 337 -13.31 8.25 -1.94
CA GLY A 337 -13.97 7.05 -2.47
C GLY A 337 -13.80 5.82 -1.58
N LEU A 338 -12.73 5.74 -0.77
CA LEU A 338 -12.52 4.62 0.16
C LEU A 338 -13.63 4.53 1.23
N ARG A 339 -14.36 5.62 1.51
CA ARG A 339 -15.52 5.60 2.42
C ARG A 339 -16.67 4.72 1.90
N GLU A 340 -16.71 4.43 0.60
CA GLU A 340 -17.70 3.51 0.02
C GLU A 340 -17.31 2.04 0.22
N VAL A 341 -16.04 1.76 0.52
CA VAL A 341 -15.49 0.40 0.66
C VAL A 341 -15.79 -0.12 2.06
N GLN A 342 -17.04 -0.50 2.31
CA GLN A 342 -17.49 -0.92 3.64
C GLN A 342 -18.37 -2.18 3.59
N LYS A 343 -18.25 -3.01 4.62
CA LYS A 343 -19.15 -4.14 4.95
C LYS A 343 -19.35 -4.19 6.48
N PRO A 344 -20.46 -4.75 6.97
CA PRO A 344 -20.71 -4.95 8.40
C PRO A 344 -19.87 -6.13 8.93
N THR A 345 -18.55 -6.02 8.90
CA THR A 345 -17.61 -7.01 9.42
C THR A 345 -16.62 -6.36 10.36
N LEU A 346 -16.13 -7.11 11.36
CA LEU A 346 -15.12 -6.62 12.30
C LEU A 346 -13.88 -6.09 11.58
N GLY A 347 -13.48 -6.73 10.48
CA GLY A 347 -12.36 -6.29 9.65
C GLY A 347 -12.55 -4.91 9.06
N CYS A 348 -13.67 -4.62 8.37
CA CYS A 348 -13.88 -3.28 7.82
C CYS A 348 -13.99 -2.20 8.91
N LEU A 349 -14.41 -2.56 10.14
CA LEU A 349 -14.44 -1.60 11.26
C LEU A 349 -13.03 -1.11 11.65
N LEU A 350 -11.98 -1.89 11.36
CA LEU A 350 -10.59 -1.49 11.61
C LEU A 350 -10.16 -0.26 10.81
N GLN A 351 -10.80 0.04 9.67
CA GLN A 351 -10.57 1.29 8.93
C GLN A 351 -10.72 2.53 9.81
N ARG A 352 -11.65 2.49 10.78
CA ARG A 352 -11.88 3.60 11.71
C ARG A 352 -10.73 3.81 12.69
N SER A 353 -9.86 2.80 12.86
CA SER A 353 -8.64 2.90 13.66
C SER A 353 -7.51 3.45 12.81
N PHE A 354 -7.19 2.79 11.69
CA PHE A 354 -6.01 3.10 10.88
C PHE A 354 -6.17 4.36 10.02
N CYS A 355 -7.40 4.73 9.62
CA CYS A 355 -7.66 5.96 8.85
C CYS A 355 -8.82 6.77 9.44
N SER A 356 -8.72 7.05 10.73
CA SER A 356 -9.81 7.66 11.50
C SER A 356 -10.26 9.03 10.97
N CYS A 357 -9.34 9.84 10.45
CA CYS A 357 -9.64 11.19 9.94
C CYS A 357 -10.53 11.14 8.70
N LEU A 358 -10.46 10.09 7.88
CA LEU A 358 -11.30 9.91 6.70
C LEU A 358 -12.65 9.27 7.03
N VAL A 359 -12.65 8.25 7.87
CA VAL A 359 -13.79 7.35 8.03
C VAL A 359 -14.78 7.81 9.09
N LYS A 360 -14.31 8.43 10.19
CA LYS A 360 -15.18 8.86 11.29
C LYS A 360 -16.05 10.08 10.97
N PRO A 361 -15.58 11.11 10.24
CA PRO A 361 -16.41 12.28 9.97
C PRO A 361 -17.69 11.97 9.22
N ALA A 362 -18.76 12.66 9.59
CA ALA A 362 -20.06 12.57 8.92
C ALA A 362 -19.98 13.11 7.49
N SER A 363 -20.76 12.54 6.58
CA SER A 363 -20.84 13.02 5.20
C SER A 363 -21.29 14.48 5.16
N GLY A 364 -20.57 15.32 4.42
CA GLY A 364 -20.84 16.76 4.29
C GLY A 364 -20.35 17.63 5.48
N SER A 365 -19.74 17.03 6.51
CA SER A 365 -19.13 17.77 7.62
C SER A 365 -17.97 18.66 7.17
N ALA A 366 -17.67 19.68 7.98
CA ALA A 366 -16.52 20.57 7.73
C ALA A 366 -15.20 19.79 7.76
N ASP A 367 -15.04 18.88 8.74
CA ASP A 367 -13.82 18.06 8.89
C ASP A 367 -13.56 17.19 7.65
N LEU A 368 -14.60 16.56 7.09
CA LEU A 368 -14.45 15.76 5.87
C LEU A 368 -14.09 16.62 4.66
N LYS A 369 -14.73 17.79 4.51
CA LYS A 369 -14.43 18.72 3.42
C LYS A 369 -12.99 19.23 3.49
N GLU A 370 -12.53 19.57 4.69
CA GLU A 370 -11.14 19.97 4.92
C GLU A 370 -10.18 18.85 4.53
N LEU A 371 -10.44 17.60 4.95
CA LEU A 371 -9.56 16.48 4.62
C LEU A 371 -9.47 16.22 3.12
N ILE A 372 -10.61 16.31 2.40
CA ILE A 372 -10.64 16.16 0.94
C ILE A 372 -9.81 17.26 0.28
N GLU A 373 -9.95 18.51 0.75
CA GLU A 373 -9.15 19.63 0.25
C GLU A 373 -7.65 19.41 0.51
N VAL A 374 -7.28 18.96 1.70
CA VAL A 374 -5.89 18.63 2.06
C VAL A 374 -5.35 17.50 1.18
N ASN A 375 -6.12 16.45 0.91
CA ASN A 375 -5.70 15.38 -0.01
C ASN A 375 -5.36 15.94 -1.40
N LEU A 376 -6.15 16.89 -1.92
CA LEU A 376 -5.86 17.56 -3.20
C LEU A 376 -4.62 18.45 -3.11
N GLN A 377 -4.39 19.11 -1.97
CA GLN A 377 -3.16 19.87 -1.74
C GLN A 377 -1.92 18.99 -1.72
N PHE A 378 -1.97 17.81 -1.09
CA PHE A 378 -0.90 16.80 -1.15
C PHE A 378 -0.57 16.41 -2.60
N GLN A 379 -1.60 16.09 -3.41
CA GLN A 379 -1.41 15.74 -4.83
C GLN A 379 -0.78 16.90 -5.62
N SER A 380 -1.30 18.11 -5.45
CA SER A 380 -0.83 19.32 -6.14
C SER A 380 0.60 19.68 -5.76
N ALA A 381 0.94 19.60 -4.47
CA ALA A 381 2.27 19.91 -3.98
C ALA A 381 3.31 18.90 -4.48
N LEU A 382 2.96 17.61 -4.54
CA LEU A 382 3.84 16.58 -5.11
C LEU A 382 4.08 16.80 -6.61
N GLU A 383 3.02 17.17 -7.34
CA GLU A 383 3.13 17.54 -8.75
C GLU A 383 4.03 18.76 -8.95
N GLN A 384 3.87 19.79 -8.12
CA GLN A 384 4.72 20.98 -8.18
C GLN A 384 6.19 20.67 -7.88
N LEU A 385 6.46 19.83 -6.88
CA LEU A 385 7.81 19.38 -6.54
C LEU A 385 8.48 18.69 -7.74
N LEU A 386 7.76 17.78 -8.41
CA LEU A 386 8.31 16.92 -9.46
C LEU A 386 8.16 17.48 -10.88
N ASN A 387 7.47 18.62 -11.07
CA ASN A 387 7.33 19.30 -12.36
C ASN A 387 8.52 20.23 -12.70
N THR A 388 9.62 20.11 -11.96
CA THR A 388 10.86 20.86 -12.21
C THR A 388 11.98 19.91 -12.63
N ASP A 389 12.99 20.43 -13.32
CA ASP A 389 14.19 19.65 -13.68
C ASP A 389 15.13 19.43 -12.47
N HIS A 390 14.72 19.78 -11.24
CA HIS A 390 15.57 19.69 -10.06
C HIS A 390 16.06 18.25 -9.79
N PHE A 391 15.20 17.26 -10.02
CA PHE A 391 15.52 15.83 -9.85
C PHE A 391 15.85 15.14 -11.17
N PHE A 392 16.47 15.85 -12.11
CA PHE A 392 16.86 15.34 -13.41
C PHE A 392 18.32 15.66 -13.73
N LYS A 393 19.11 14.62 -14.00
CA LYS A 393 20.47 14.71 -14.58
C LYS A 393 20.71 13.53 -15.51
N SER A 394 21.89 13.45 -16.13
CA SER A 394 22.18 12.40 -17.12
C SER A 394 21.95 11.00 -16.58
N ASP A 395 22.36 10.70 -15.36
CA ASP A 395 22.31 9.35 -14.77
C ASP A 395 21.22 9.20 -13.69
N PHE A 396 20.32 10.16 -13.54
CA PHE A 396 19.29 10.14 -12.50
C PHE A 396 18.03 10.88 -12.91
N ALA A 397 16.87 10.28 -12.69
CA ALA A 397 15.59 10.94 -12.89
C ALA A 397 14.56 10.50 -11.85
N VAL A 398 13.79 11.46 -11.34
CA VAL A 398 12.54 11.19 -10.61
C VAL A 398 11.36 11.41 -11.54
N VAL A 399 10.46 10.43 -11.59
CA VAL A 399 9.30 10.42 -12.47
C VAL A 399 8.03 10.27 -11.64
N LEU A 400 7.13 11.24 -11.74
CA LEU A 400 5.79 11.12 -11.17
C LEU A 400 4.96 10.10 -11.94
N GLN A 401 4.32 9.18 -11.21
CA GLN A 401 3.45 8.15 -11.76
C GLN A 401 2.00 8.40 -11.32
N PRO A 402 1.18 9.13 -12.10
CA PRO A 402 -0.12 9.64 -11.66
C PRO A 402 -1.29 8.67 -11.81
N PHE A 403 -1.08 7.39 -12.14
CA PHE A 403 -2.17 6.46 -12.49
C PHE A 403 -3.22 6.22 -11.39
N LEU A 404 -2.91 6.60 -10.13
CA LEU A 404 -3.83 6.54 -8.99
C LEU A 404 -4.59 7.84 -8.71
N LYS A 405 -4.21 8.97 -9.33
CA LYS A 405 -4.71 10.30 -8.98
C LYS A 405 -6.23 10.40 -9.06
N HIS A 406 -6.81 9.82 -10.12
CA HIS A 406 -8.24 9.88 -10.45
C HIS A 406 -8.89 8.50 -10.44
N THR A 407 -8.39 7.60 -9.59
CA THR A 407 -8.89 6.22 -9.53
C THR A 407 -9.97 6.09 -8.46
N ASP A 408 -11.17 5.72 -8.89
CA ASP A 408 -12.25 5.32 -7.99
C ASP A 408 -12.13 3.83 -7.61
N PRO A 409 -12.67 3.43 -6.44
CA PRO A 409 -12.78 2.01 -6.11
C PRO A 409 -13.48 1.21 -7.22
N PRO A 410 -12.95 0.03 -7.59
CA PRO A 410 -13.56 -0.80 -8.62
C PRO A 410 -15.01 -1.15 -8.30
N ARG A 411 -15.87 -1.14 -9.32
CA ARG A 411 -17.30 -1.47 -9.19
C ARG A 411 -17.66 -2.66 -10.07
N LEU A 412 -18.57 -3.49 -9.57
CA LEU A 412 -19.25 -4.53 -10.34
C LEU A 412 -20.21 -3.90 -11.36
N SER A 413 -20.68 -4.70 -12.32
CA SER A 413 -21.67 -4.26 -13.33
C SER A 413 -22.97 -3.70 -12.76
N ASN A 414 -23.30 -4.05 -11.51
CA ASN A 414 -24.46 -3.55 -10.78
C ASN A 414 -24.19 -2.24 -10.00
N GLY A 415 -23.01 -1.64 -10.15
CA GLY A 415 -22.61 -0.38 -9.50
C GLY A 415 -22.12 -0.51 -8.05
N LYS A 416 -22.19 -1.70 -7.43
CA LYS A 416 -21.63 -1.94 -6.09
C LYS A 416 -20.11 -2.04 -6.15
N ILE A 417 -19.45 -1.67 -5.05
CA ILE A 417 -17.99 -1.85 -4.89
C ILE A 417 -17.63 -3.33 -5.06
N ASP A 418 -16.66 -3.59 -5.93
CA ASP A 418 -16.05 -4.91 -6.07
C ASP A 418 -15.04 -5.14 -4.94
N LEU A 419 -15.54 -5.75 -3.87
CA LEU A 419 -14.76 -6.01 -2.67
C LEU A 419 -13.75 -7.16 -2.81
N SER A 420 -13.64 -7.78 -4.00
CA SER A 420 -12.56 -8.73 -4.31
C SER A 420 -11.19 -8.06 -4.41
N PHE A 421 -11.16 -6.75 -4.65
CA PHE A 421 -9.93 -5.95 -4.69
C PHE A 421 -9.37 -5.62 -3.31
N PHE A 422 -10.15 -5.78 -2.24
CA PHE A 422 -9.79 -5.34 -0.89
C PHE A 422 -9.66 -6.52 0.08
N THR A 423 -8.66 -6.44 0.96
CA THR A 423 -8.41 -7.43 2.01
C THR A 423 -9.57 -7.44 3.03
N PRO A 424 -9.56 -8.33 4.04
CA PRO A 424 -10.61 -8.36 5.07
C PRO A 424 -10.77 -7.06 5.87
N ASP A 425 -9.79 -6.16 5.88
CA ASP A 425 -9.91 -4.82 6.49
C ASP A 425 -10.60 -3.79 5.59
N CYS A 426 -10.90 -4.15 4.34
CA CYS A 426 -11.60 -3.31 3.38
C CYS A 426 -10.82 -2.03 3.00
N PHE A 427 -9.53 -1.96 3.34
CA PHE A 427 -8.66 -0.80 3.14
C PHE A 427 -7.50 -1.16 2.22
N HIS A 428 -6.73 -2.19 2.59
CA HIS A 428 -5.61 -2.66 1.80
C HIS A 428 -6.08 -3.49 0.62
N PHE A 429 -5.20 -3.68 -0.36
CA PHE A 429 -5.51 -4.41 -1.58
C PHE A 429 -5.20 -5.89 -1.48
N THR A 430 -6.04 -6.72 -2.07
CA THR A 430 -5.71 -8.13 -2.32
C THR A 430 -4.64 -8.23 -3.41
N MET A 431 -4.15 -9.45 -3.66
CA MET A 431 -3.34 -9.77 -4.84
C MET A 431 -3.94 -9.19 -6.13
N LYS A 432 -5.28 -9.26 -6.29
CA LYS A 432 -5.98 -8.70 -7.46
C LYS A 432 -5.74 -7.19 -7.60
N GLY A 433 -5.83 -6.43 -6.50
CA GLY A 433 -5.56 -4.99 -6.52
C GLY A 433 -4.09 -4.67 -6.77
N HIS A 434 -3.17 -5.43 -6.17
CA HIS A 434 -1.74 -5.30 -6.46
C HIS A 434 -1.40 -5.54 -7.94
N GLU A 435 -2.05 -6.50 -8.59
CA GLU A 435 -1.86 -6.74 -10.02
C GLU A 435 -2.30 -5.55 -10.89
N GLU A 436 -3.41 -4.89 -10.55
CA GLU A 436 -3.84 -3.68 -11.26
C GLU A 436 -2.89 -2.49 -11.00
N LEU A 437 -2.36 -2.36 -9.78
CA LEU A 437 -1.33 -1.35 -9.48
C LEU A 437 -0.07 -1.57 -10.33
N ALA A 438 0.38 -2.83 -10.46
CA ALA A 438 1.54 -3.19 -11.26
C ALA A 438 1.33 -2.86 -12.74
N LYS A 439 0.15 -3.18 -13.29
CA LYS A 439 -0.23 -2.83 -14.67
C LYS A 439 -0.29 -1.32 -14.87
N GLY A 440 -0.89 -0.58 -13.94
CA GLY A 440 -0.96 0.89 -13.98
C GLY A 440 0.42 1.53 -14.01
N LEU A 441 1.33 1.10 -13.13
CA LEU A 441 2.71 1.59 -13.10
C LEU A 441 3.45 1.27 -14.40
N TRP A 442 3.38 0.01 -14.86
CA TRP A 442 4.00 -0.41 -16.11
C TRP A 442 3.51 0.42 -17.31
N ASN A 443 2.20 0.65 -17.40
CA ASN A 443 1.62 1.43 -18.48
C ASN A 443 2.12 2.87 -18.46
N ASN A 444 2.19 3.52 -17.29
CA ASN A 444 2.73 4.88 -17.22
C ASN A 444 4.21 4.97 -17.59
N MET A 445 5.01 3.99 -17.17
CA MET A 445 6.44 3.94 -17.48
C MET A 445 6.71 3.79 -18.99
N ASN A 446 5.80 3.12 -19.71
CA ASN A 446 6.04 2.70 -21.09
C ASN A 446 5.19 3.43 -22.15
N LEU A 447 4.11 4.10 -21.76
CA LEU A 447 3.25 4.87 -22.68
C LEU A 447 3.34 6.39 -22.45
N GLY A 448 4.02 6.80 -21.37
CA GLY A 448 3.97 8.16 -20.84
C GLY A 448 2.78 8.35 -19.89
N LEU A 449 2.63 9.57 -19.36
CA LEU A 449 1.67 9.90 -18.30
C LEU A 449 0.21 9.51 -18.66
N ILE A 450 -0.22 8.31 -18.24
CA ILE A 450 -1.62 7.94 -18.21
C ILE A 450 -2.16 8.41 -16.86
N LEU A 451 -3.17 9.27 -16.90
CA LEU A 451 -3.75 9.89 -15.71
C LEU A 451 -4.68 8.95 -14.92
N ASN A 452 -5.11 7.83 -15.54
CA ASN A 452 -6.08 6.91 -14.96
C ASN A 452 -5.68 5.44 -15.17
N ALA A 453 -5.46 4.67 -14.11
CA ALA A 453 -5.55 3.21 -14.18
C ALA A 453 -7.03 2.81 -14.08
N THR A 454 -7.68 2.53 -15.21
CA THR A 454 -9.01 1.90 -15.13
C THR A 454 -8.86 0.45 -14.67
N PRO A 455 -9.75 -0.07 -13.80
CA PRO A 455 -9.76 -1.50 -13.49
C PRO A 455 -9.97 -2.26 -14.79
N SER A 456 -9.14 -3.28 -15.07
CA SER A 456 -9.13 -4.12 -16.29
C SER A 456 -8.26 -3.68 -17.47
N VAL A 457 -7.38 -2.70 -17.32
CA VAL A 457 -6.39 -2.42 -18.39
C VAL A 457 -5.35 -3.53 -18.38
N SER A 458 -5.29 -4.28 -19.48
CA SER A 458 -4.18 -5.20 -19.73
C SER A 458 -2.85 -4.45 -19.61
N ALA A 459 -1.81 -5.09 -19.07
CA ALA A 459 -0.46 -4.54 -19.22
C ALA A 459 -0.24 -4.27 -20.71
N SER A 460 0.12 -3.03 -21.04
CA SER A 460 0.28 -2.63 -22.43
C SER A 460 1.50 -3.29 -23.03
N THR A 461 1.32 -3.75 -24.26
CA THR A 461 2.35 -4.31 -25.13
C THR A 461 2.93 -3.25 -26.08
N ASP A 462 2.38 -2.03 -26.05
CA ASP A 462 2.75 -0.92 -26.95
C ASP A 462 4.09 -0.31 -26.54
N TYR A 463 5.16 -1.10 -26.61
CA TYR A 463 6.46 -0.57 -26.97
C TYR A 463 6.37 -0.24 -28.45
N THR A 464 6.00 0.99 -28.77
CA THR A 464 6.20 1.46 -30.14
C THR A 464 7.68 1.29 -30.45
N GLN A 465 8.04 0.62 -31.56
CA GLN A 465 9.43 0.57 -32.05
C GLN A 465 10.06 1.98 -32.10
N ASP A 466 9.22 3.02 -32.17
CA ASP A 466 9.58 4.43 -32.14
C ASP A 466 10.13 4.96 -30.79
N HIS A 467 9.89 4.27 -29.65
CA HIS A 467 10.43 4.66 -28.34
C HIS A 467 10.61 3.46 -27.37
N PRO A 468 11.73 2.72 -27.44
CA PRO A 468 11.97 1.53 -26.61
C PRO A 468 12.46 1.84 -25.19
N TYR A 469 12.51 3.11 -24.79
CA TYR A 469 13.07 3.56 -23.51
C TYR A 469 11.99 3.85 -22.47
N ILE A 470 12.33 3.73 -21.19
CA ILE A 470 11.48 4.16 -20.07
C ILE A 470 11.25 5.67 -20.17
N TYR A 471 10.01 6.11 -20.01
CA TYR A 471 9.69 7.54 -20.02
C TYR A 471 10.19 8.21 -18.73
N THR A 472 11.21 9.07 -18.88
CA THR A 472 11.89 9.74 -17.75
C THR A 472 11.76 11.27 -17.76
N LYS A 473 11.12 11.83 -18.79
CA LYS A 473 10.66 13.23 -18.84
C LYS A 473 9.15 13.30 -19.02
N PRO A 474 8.45 14.24 -18.37
CA PRO A 474 7.12 14.64 -18.81
C PRO A 474 7.25 15.07 -20.27
N LYS A 475 6.53 14.45 -21.21
CA LYS A 475 6.39 15.03 -22.55
C LYS A 475 5.85 16.44 -22.32
N ALA A 476 6.62 17.47 -22.70
CA ALA A 476 6.08 18.81 -22.82
C ALA A 476 4.82 18.66 -23.68
N VAL A 477 3.65 18.91 -23.08
CA VAL A 477 2.41 18.98 -23.83
C VAL A 477 2.68 20.02 -24.91
N LYS A 478 2.82 19.58 -26.17
CA LYS A 478 2.89 20.50 -27.29
C LYS A 478 1.62 21.34 -27.19
N ALA A 479 1.77 22.61 -26.86
CA ALA A 479 0.73 23.60 -27.01
C ALA A 479 0.44 23.69 -28.52
N GLY A 480 -0.46 22.83 -29.01
CA GLY A 480 -0.75 22.73 -30.44
C GLY A 480 -1.02 21.32 -30.96
N SER A 481 -1.90 20.55 -30.31
CA SER A 481 -2.76 19.56 -30.98
C SER A 481 -3.68 18.91 -29.94
N GLN A 482 -4.82 19.53 -29.67
CA GLN A 482 -5.96 18.79 -29.13
C GLN A 482 -6.36 17.74 -30.20
N PRO A 483 -6.41 16.44 -29.89
CA PRO A 483 -7.21 15.53 -30.69
C PRO A 483 -8.65 16.00 -30.51
N GLY A 484 -9.27 16.45 -31.60
CA GLY A 484 -10.64 16.93 -31.58
C GLY A 484 -11.53 15.88 -30.93
N MET A 485 -12.16 16.25 -29.81
CA MET A 485 -13.35 15.54 -29.36
C MET A 485 -14.31 15.45 -30.56
N PRO A 486 -14.93 14.29 -30.83
CA PRO A 486 -16.06 14.26 -31.73
C PRO A 486 -17.12 15.16 -31.09
N VAL A 487 -17.32 16.33 -31.69
CA VAL A 487 -18.43 17.20 -31.37
C VAL A 487 -19.68 16.37 -31.63
N SER A 488 -20.34 15.95 -30.55
CA SER A 488 -21.74 15.57 -30.60
C SER A 488 -22.52 16.79 -31.07
N THR A 489 -22.72 16.90 -32.37
CA THR A 489 -23.70 17.82 -32.95
C THR A 489 -25.07 17.21 -32.69
N GLY A 490 -25.60 17.46 -31.50
CA GLY A 490 -26.94 17.03 -31.12
C GLY A 490 -27.37 17.71 -29.84
N LEU A 491 -28.49 18.44 -29.90
CA LEU A 491 -29.20 19.07 -28.78
C LEU A 491 -28.64 20.37 -28.17
N HIS A 492 -28.33 21.39 -28.99
CA HIS A 492 -28.40 22.78 -28.50
C HIS A 492 -29.13 23.78 -29.43
N THR A 493 -29.64 23.36 -30.58
CA THR A 493 -30.39 24.22 -31.51
C THR A 493 -31.90 24.30 -31.27
N THR A 494 -32.47 23.54 -30.34
CA THR A 494 -33.92 23.55 -30.03
C THR A 494 -34.32 24.44 -28.84
N MET A 495 -33.38 24.87 -28.00
CA MET A 495 -33.68 25.77 -26.86
C MET A 495 -33.57 27.27 -27.21
N PHE A 496 -32.74 27.63 -28.21
CA PHE A 496 -32.59 29.03 -28.65
C PHE A 496 -33.68 29.49 -29.63
N THR A 497 -34.35 28.57 -30.32
CA THR A 497 -35.46 28.87 -31.24
C THR A 497 -36.78 29.08 -30.50
N LEU A 498 -37.02 28.37 -29.38
CA LEU A 498 -38.22 28.56 -28.55
C LEU A 498 -38.24 29.89 -27.78
N ALA A 499 -37.09 30.38 -27.32
CA ALA A 499 -37.00 31.68 -26.63
C ALA A 499 -37.28 32.87 -27.55
N PHE A 500 -36.87 32.81 -28.82
CA PHE A 500 -37.14 33.86 -29.81
C PHE A 500 -38.60 33.86 -30.30
N VAL A 501 -39.23 32.69 -30.43
CA VAL A 501 -40.65 32.60 -30.82
C VAL A 501 -41.57 33.11 -29.70
N LEU A 502 -41.23 32.89 -28.43
CA LEU A 502 -42.00 33.40 -27.29
C LEU A 502 -41.82 34.92 -27.08
N LEU A 503 -40.62 35.48 -27.32
CA LEU A 503 -40.41 36.94 -27.29
C LEU A 503 -41.09 37.67 -28.46
N TRP A 504 -41.18 37.05 -29.64
CA TRP A 504 -41.86 37.61 -30.81
C TRP A 504 -43.40 37.60 -30.64
N TRP A 505 -43.96 36.59 -29.95
CA TRP A 505 -45.38 36.57 -29.59
C TRP A 505 -45.75 37.59 -28.51
N ALA A 506 -44.88 37.80 -27.51
CA ALA A 506 -45.13 38.76 -26.42
C ALA A 506 -45.06 40.24 -26.87
N THR A 507 -44.36 40.53 -27.97
CA THR A 507 -44.18 41.91 -28.48
C THR A 507 -45.21 42.33 -29.55
N ASN A 508 -45.94 41.38 -30.16
CA ASN A 508 -46.93 41.67 -31.21
C ASN A 508 -48.41 41.60 -30.75
N MET A 509 -48.70 41.39 -29.47
CA MET A 509 -50.07 41.46 -28.91
C MET A 509 -50.49 42.87 -28.46
N THR A 510 -50.08 43.92 -29.18
CA THR A 510 -50.59 45.28 -28.97
C THR A 510 -51.20 45.93 -30.21
N TYR A 511 -51.32 45.19 -31.31
CA TYR A 511 -52.12 45.59 -32.46
C TYR A 511 -52.87 44.38 -33.01
N PHE A 512 -53.91 43.94 -32.28
CA PHE A 512 -55.21 43.50 -32.79
C PHE A 512 -56.17 43.25 -31.63
#